data_AF-A0A951HZM2-F1
#
_entry.id   AF-A0A951HZM2-F1
#
_cell.length_a   1.000
_cell.length_b   1.000
_cell.length_c   1.000
_cell.angle_alpha   90.00
_cell.angle_beta   90.00
_cell.angle_gamma   90.00
#
_symmetry.space_group_name_H-M   'P 1'
#
loop_
_entity.id
_entity.type
_entity.pdbx_description
1 polymer ?
#
loop_
_entity_poly.entity_id
_entity_poly.type
_entity_poly.pdbx_seq_one_letter_code
_entity_poly.pdbx_strand_id
1 'polypeptide(L)'
;LPTLLADDRREMFVKVRSTRPPQAAWLRVGASGYEIELAGGEEGVSPGQACVFYDAAQGQSRVLGGGFIAGAVAAARSGAADFPATASRS
;
A
#
# COMPACT_ATOMS: atom_id res chain seq x y z
N LEU A 1 6.27 20.44 -22.45
CA LEU A 1 5.25 20.59 -21.39
C LEU A 1 5.74 19.74 -20.23
N PRO A 2 6.07 20.30 -19.06
CA PRO A 2 6.59 19.49 -17.97
C PRO A 2 5.44 18.64 -17.42
N THR A 3 5.71 17.35 -17.20
CA THR A 3 4.82 16.36 -16.60
C THR A 3 4.34 16.86 -15.23
N LEU A 4 3.12 17.41 -15.19
CA LEU A 4 2.49 17.88 -13.97
C LEU A 4 2.05 16.67 -13.15
N LEU A 5 2.50 16.67 -11.89
CA LEU A 5 2.16 15.75 -10.80
C LEU A 5 2.88 14.41 -10.86
N ALA A 6 4.12 14.39 -10.36
CA ALA A 6 4.45 13.27 -9.51
C ALA A 6 3.40 13.29 -8.39
N ASP A 7 2.45 12.36 -8.40
CA ASP A 7 1.66 12.10 -7.20
C ASP A 7 2.68 11.97 -6.05
N ASP A 8 2.53 12.75 -4.97
CA ASP A 8 3.35 12.65 -3.76
C ASP A 8 3.01 11.35 -3.00
N ARG A 9 3.09 10.24 -3.73
CA ARG A 9 2.80 8.89 -3.30
C ARG A 9 4.06 8.05 -3.37
N ARG A 10 4.25 7.23 -2.36
CA ARG A 10 5.37 6.31 -2.23
C ARG A 10 4.89 4.89 -2.47
N GLU A 11 5.55 4.18 -3.37
CA GLU A 11 5.33 2.74 -3.58
C GLU A 11 5.91 1.94 -2.41
N MET A 12 5.15 0.95 -1.94
CA MET A 12 5.56 0.00 -0.92
C MET A 12 4.70 -1.27 -0.94
N PHE A 13 4.98 -2.20 -0.04
CA PHE A 13 4.14 -3.37 0.18
C PHE A 13 3.45 -3.29 1.55
N VAL A 14 2.16 -3.57 1.60
CA VAL A 14 1.34 -3.47 2.81
C VAL A 14 0.64 -4.79 3.07
N LYS A 15 0.72 -5.26 4.31
CA LYS A 15 -0.01 -6.43 4.79
C LYS A 15 -1.06 -6.01 5.80
N VAL A 16 -2.33 -6.25 5.45
CA VAL A 16 -3.49 -5.94 6.31
C VAL A 16 -4.00 -7.18 7.05
N ARG A 17 -3.90 -8.37 6.43
CA ARG A 17 -4.27 -9.64 7.05
C ARG A 17 -3.05 -10.52 7.28
N SER A 18 -2.91 -11.06 8.49
CA SER A 18 -1.79 -11.93 8.87
C SER A 18 -1.64 -13.16 7.97
N THR A 19 -2.77 -13.69 7.46
CA THR A 19 -2.82 -14.89 6.61
C THR A 19 -2.61 -14.61 5.12
N ARG A 20 -2.56 -13.35 4.69
CA ARG A 20 -2.31 -12.97 3.29
C ARG A 20 -0.87 -12.47 3.11
N PRO A 21 -0.27 -12.62 1.92
CA PRO A 21 1.00 -11.96 1.61
C PRO A 21 0.84 -10.42 1.63
N PRO A 22 1.92 -9.65 1.84
CA PRO A 22 1.92 -8.22 1.57
C PRO A 22 1.56 -7.94 0.10
N GLN A 23 0.77 -6.90 -0.15
CA GLN A 23 0.39 -6.48 -1.49
C GLN A 23 0.97 -5.11 -1.83
N ALA A 24 1.17 -4.84 -3.11
CA ALA A 24 1.65 -3.54 -3.56
C ALA A 24 0.64 -2.44 -3.19
N ALA A 25 1.16 -1.27 -2.82
CA ALA A 25 0.36 -0.16 -2.36
C ALA A 25 1.05 1.19 -2.60
N TRP A 26 0.25 2.24 -2.67
CA TRP A 26 0.70 3.62 -2.65
C TRP A 26 0.39 4.25 -1.29
N LEU A 27 1.40 4.78 -0.63
CA LEU A 27 1.28 5.60 0.58
C LEU A 27 1.33 7.07 0.20
N ARG A 28 0.38 7.87 0.68
CA ARG A 28 0.45 9.34 0.61
C ARG A 28 0.16 9.97 1.97
N VAL A 29 0.55 11.22 2.12
CA VAL A 29 0.13 12.05 3.26
C VAL A 29 -1.21 12.69 2.91
N GLY A 30 -2.25 12.35 3.66
CA GLY A 30 -3.57 12.96 3.60
C GLY A 30 -3.79 13.98 4.73
N ALA A 31 -4.99 14.56 4.79
CA ALA A 31 -5.32 15.62 5.76
C ALA A 31 -5.26 15.16 7.23
N SER A 32 -5.56 13.88 7.48
CA SER A 32 -5.68 13.32 8.84
C SER A 32 -4.58 12.30 9.16
N GLY A 33 -3.51 12.24 8.35
CA GLY A 33 -2.43 11.29 8.52
C GLY A 33 -2.08 10.56 7.22
N TYR A 34 -1.70 9.29 7.32
CA TYR A 34 -1.30 8.49 6.17
C TYR A 34 -2.49 7.80 5.51
N GLU A 35 -2.55 7.86 4.19
CA GLU A 35 -3.53 7.14 3.38
C GLU A 35 -2.82 6.09 2.53
N ILE A 36 -3.42 4.90 2.45
CA ILE A 36 -2.86 3.75 1.73
C ILE A 36 -3.88 3.30 0.69
N GLU A 37 -3.45 3.28 -0.56
CA GLU A 37 -4.20 2.71 -1.67
C GLU A 37 -3.60 1.35 -2.04
N LEU A 38 -4.39 0.29 -1.89
CA LEU A 38 -3.98 -1.09 -2.14
C LEU A 38 -4.24 -1.45 -3.60
N ALA A 39 -3.24 -1.96 -4.31
CA ALA A 39 -3.30 -2.29 -5.74
C ALA A 39 -4.50 -3.18 -6.11
N GLY A 40 -4.69 -4.24 -5.32
CA GLY A 40 -5.75 -5.22 -5.54
C GLY A 40 -6.99 -4.98 -4.71
N GLY A 41 -7.03 -3.86 -3.96
CA GLY A 41 -7.98 -3.67 -2.88
C GLY A 41 -7.81 -4.69 -1.75
N GLU A 42 -8.66 -4.60 -0.74
CA GLU A 42 -8.78 -5.59 0.33
C GLU A 42 -10.20 -5.56 0.88
N GLU A 43 -10.80 -6.74 1.04
CA GLU A 43 -12.16 -6.87 1.56
C GLU A 43 -12.17 -7.03 3.08
N GLY A 44 -13.22 -6.51 3.73
CA GLY A 44 -13.42 -6.65 5.16
C GLY A 44 -12.34 -5.98 6.01
N VAL A 45 -11.82 -4.84 5.54
CA VAL A 45 -10.93 -3.97 6.31
C VAL A 45 -11.76 -3.13 7.27
N SER A 46 -11.42 -3.17 8.55
CA SER A 46 -12.15 -2.50 9.62
C SER A 46 -11.21 -1.68 10.52
N PRO A 47 -11.70 -0.59 11.14
CA PRO A 47 -10.94 0.14 12.13
C PRO A 47 -10.40 -0.75 13.26
N GLY A 48 -9.18 -0.46 13.72
CA GLY A 48 -8.49 -1.22 14.77
C GLY A 48 -7.72 -2.46 14.28
N GLN A 49 -7.85 -2.85 13.01
CA GLN A 49 -6.95 -3.84 12.42
C GLN A 49 -5.53 -3.28 12.28
N ALA A 50 -4.54 -4.17 12.35
CA ALA A 50 -3.15 -3.80 12.13
C ALA A 50 -2.82 -3.76 10.62
N CYS A 51 -1.94 -2.84 10.23
CA CYS A 51 -1.27 -2.86 8.94
C CYS A 51 0.24 -2.78 9.14
N VAL A 52 0.99 -3.51 8.30
CA VAL A 52 2.46 -3.56 8.35
C VAL A 52 3.02 -3.24 6.97
N PHE A 53 4.07 -2.42 6.94
CA PHE A 53 4.69 -1.92 5.72
C PHE A 53 6.03 -2.61 5.46
N TYR A 54 6.30 -2.92 4.21
CA TYR A 54 7.44 -3.69 3.74
C TYR A 54 8.07 -3.04 2.50
N ASP A 55 9.38 -3.24 2.33
CA ASP A 55 10.13 -2.79 1.14
C ASP A 55 10.04 -3.74 -0.06
N ALA A 56 9.61 -4.98 0.15
CA ALA A 56 9.47 -6.00 -0.88
C ALA A 56 8.28 -6.93 -0.58
N ALA A 57 7.68 -7.54 -1.61
CA ALA A 57 6.58 -8.50 -1.43
C ALA A 57 7.05 -9.85 -0.88
N GLN A 58 8.30 -10.24 -1.18
CA GLN A 58 8.85 -11.56 -0.94
C GLN A 58 10.36 -11.49 -0.65
N GLY A 59 10.94 -12.61 -0.22
CA GLY A 59 12.38 -12.73 0.03
C GLY A 59 12.81 -12.08 1.36
N GLN A 60 14.01 -11.49 1.37
CA GLN A 60 14.61 -10.82 2.54
C GLN A 60 13.97 -9.42 2.77
N SER A 61 12.65 -9.37 2.86
CA SER A 61 11.94 -8.09 3.04
C SER A 61 12.08 -7.55 4.45
N ARG A 62 12.26 -6.23 4.55
CA ARG A 62 12.37 -5.49 5.79
C ARG A 62 11.04 -4.83 6.14
N VAL A 63 10.70 -4.89 7.43
CA VAL A 63 9.59 -4.12 7.99
C VAL A 63 9.99 -2.64 8.04
N LEU A 64 9.24 -1.80 7.36
CA LEU A 64 9.41 -0.34 7.35
C LEU A 64 8.65 0.35 8.48
N GLY A 65 7.65 -0.33 9.05
CA GLY A 65 6.79 0.17 10.10
C GLY A 65 5.40 -0.46 10.05
N GLY A 66 4.45 0.17 10.72
CA GLY A 66 3.06 -0.26 10.73
C GLY A 66 2.22 0.61 11.65
N GLY A 67 0.93 0.29 11.74
CA GLY A 67 -0.01 1.01 12.58
C GLY A 67 -1.36 0.32 12.66
N PHE A 68 -2.33 1.04 13.19
CA PHE A 68 -3.72 0.61 13.26
C PHE A 68 -4.55 1.40 12.25
N ILE A 69 -5.43 0.69 11.56
CA ILE A 69 -6.30 1.27 10.55
C ILE A 69 -7.36 2.12 11.26
N ALA A 70 -7.44 3.40 10.90
CA ALA A 70 -8.45 4.32 11.45
C ALA A 70 -9.79 4.23 10.70
N GLY A 71 -9.75 3.89 9.41
CA GLY A 71 -10.90 3.75 8.54
C GLY A 71 -10.51 3.13 7.20
N ALA A 72 -11.49 2.59 6.49
CA ALA A 72 -11.33 2.06 5.15
C ALA A 72 -12.40 2.66 4.24
N VAL A 73 -11.98 3.09 3.05
CA VAL A 73 -12.89 3.56 2.01
C VAL A 73 -12.87 2.56 0.87
N ALA A 74 -14.04 2.27 0.30
CA ALA A 74 -14.10 1.49 -0.93
C ALA A 74 -13.43 2.30 -2.04
N ALA A 75 -12.55 1.67 -2.82
CA ALA A 75 -12.02 2.32 -4.00
C ALA A 75 -13.17 2.66 -4.96
N ALA A 76 -13.29 3.92 -5.34
CA ALA A 76 -13.98 4.24 -6.58
C ALA A 76 -13.26 3.50 -7.71
N ARG A 77 -13.99 2.98 -8.72
CA ARG A 77 -13.37 2.26 -9.83
C ARG A 77 -12.36 3.17 -10.55
N SER A 78 -11.08 3.03 -10.21
CA SER A 78 -9.95 3.60 -10.93
C SER A 78 -9.28 2.45 -11.69
N GLY A 79 -8.91 2.68 -12.95
CA GLY A 79 -8.26 1.66 -13.77
C GLY A 79 -7.00 1.10 -13.09
N ALA A 80 -6.71 -0.18 -13.32
CA ALA A 80 -5.54 -0.85 -12.75
C ALA A 80 -4.27 -0.06 -13.09
N ALA A 81 -3.65 0.54 -12.09
CA ALA A 81 -2.33 1.14 -12.24
C ALA A 81 -1.26 0.05 -12.07
N ASP A 82 -0.33 -0.01 -13.03
CA ASP A 82 0.74 -0.99 -13.04
C ASP A 82 1.74 -0.71 -11.90
N PHE A 83 1.84 -1.64 -10.95
CA PHE A 83 2.99 -1.70 -10.06
C PHE A 83 4.13 -2.43 -10.77
N PRO A 84 5.36 -1.90 -10.76
CA PRO A 84 6.50 -2.63 -11.27
C PRO A 84 6.67 -3.92 -10.45
N ALA A 85 6.59 -5.08 -11.11
CA ALA A 85 6.89 -6.37 -10.50
C ALA A 85 8.30 -6.31 -9.89
N THR A 86 8.43 -6.56 -8.58
CA THR A 86 9.71 -6.51 -7.87
C THR A 86 10.75 -7.36 -8.59
N ALA A 87 11.72 -6.72 -9.22
CA ALA A 87 12.86 -7.41 -9.81
C ALA A 87 13.73 -7.96 -8.68
N SER A 88 13.69 -9.28 -8.50
CA SER A 88 14.64 -10.02 -7.68
C SER A 88 16.04 -9.78 -8.25
N ARG A 89 16.83 -8.89 -7.63
CA ARG A 89 18.26 -8.79 -7.94
C ARG A 89 18.99 -9.79 -7.04
N SER A 90 19.69 -10.69 -7.74
CA SER A 90 20.47 -11.83 -7.26
C SER A 90 21.64 -11.43 -6.39
#